data_AF-A0A382D5W3-F1
#
_entry.id   AF-A0A382D5W3-F1
#
_cell.length_a   1.000
_cell.length_b   1.000
_cell.length_c   1.000
_cell.angle_alpha   90.00
_cell.angle_beta   90.00
_cell.angle_gamma   90.00
#
_symmetry.space_group_name_H-M   'P 1'
#
loop_
_entity.id
_entity.type
_entity.pdbx_description
1 polymer ?
#
loop_
_entity_poly.entity_id
_entity_poly.type
_entity_poly.pdbx_seq_one_letter_code
_entity_poly.pdbx_strand_id
1 'polypeptide(L)'
;NRTVSANLGMSYSICNVLSEATLPNVLRWVPFDIDEKELTNRIGNKMIRPTTVPQSLEELVIEQAIAREALRLSFIQHKAFAVNLKGIQKERTISDAFEQTESGQSLVNMMELDLIVGSGGVLSHAPRRQQSAKMMIDSFLPEGITSLAVDSIFMMPQLGVMANIEKKGLSEQARIAALEVFEKDCLIRLGTCIAPVGDFEGKKEILKAELEFSNGDNSEISLDHGQLVLIDANYEEISIKIFPSKGVDVGAGVSEPIQTKIYGGQVGIIFDGRGRPLKLSHEPTKRLSDLKNWSNALKEYPDLEV
;
A
#
# COMPACT_ATOMS: atom_id res chain seq x y z
N ASN A 1 11.44 6.75 13.18
CA ASN A 1 11.65 8.00 12.40
C ASN A 1 10.32 8.48 11.85
N ARG A 2 10.05 9.80 11.86
CA ARG A 2 8.84 10.40 11.27
C ARG A 2 9.29 11.48 10.29
N THR A 3 8.72 11.51 9.09
CA THR A 3 9.02 12.52 8.07
C THR A 3 7.72 13.05 7.48
N VAL A 4 7.76 14.26 6.92
CA VAL A 4 6.61 14.88 6.25
C VAL A 4 7.04 15.38 4.88
N SER A 5 6.32 14.96 3.85
CA SER A 5 6.52 15.37 2.46
C SER A 5 5.52 16.45 2.08
N ALA A 6 5.76 17.69 2.51
CA ALA A 6 4.79 18.79 2.34
C ALA A 6 4.47 19.14 0.86
N ASN A 7 5.37 18.79 -0.07
CA ASN A 7 5.24 19.15 -1.48
C ASN A 7 4.51 18.11 -2.34
N LEU A 8 4.14 16.96 -1.78
CA LEU A 8 3.57 15.82 -2.51
C LEU A 8 2.11 15.55 -2.12
N GLY A 9 1.32 16.63 -2.01
CA GLY A 9 -0.10 16.57 -1.65
C GLY A 9 -1.04 16.48 -2.84
N MET A 10 -2.19 15.83 -2.66
CA MET A 10 -3.23 15.65 -3.68
C MET A 10 -4.14 16.87 -3.91
N SER A 11 -3.97 17.93 -3.12
CA SER A 11 -4.77 19.15 -3.20
C SER A 11 -3.98 20.25 -3.93
N TYR A 12 -3.54 21.28 -3.21
CA TYR A 12 -2.82 22.42 -3.80
C TYR A 12 -1.46 22.08 -4.40
N SER A 13 -0.90 20.91 -4.08
CA SER A 13 0.41 20.46 -4.56
C SER A 13 0.32 19.36 -5.63
N ILE A 14 -0.86 19.08 -6.17
CA ILE A 14 -1.06 17.99 -7.13
C ILE A 14 -0.21 18.18 -8.41
N CYS A 15 0.00 19.42 -8.85
CA CYS A 15 0.88 19.72 -9.97
C CYS A 15 2.37 19.49 -9.64
N ASN A 16 2.77 19.63 -8.36
CA ASN A 16 4.13 19.26 -7.95
C ASN A 16 4.33 17.75 -8.03
N VAL A 17 3.33 16.97 -7.63
CA VAL A 17 3.35 15.51 -7.82
C VAL A 17 3.52 15.17 -9.28
N LEU A 18 2.74 15.79 -10.18
CA LEU A 18 2.87 15.55 -11.62
C LEU A 18 4.27 15.93 -12.15
N SER A 19 4.80 17.07 -11.71
CA SER A 19 6.12 17.56 -12.11
C SER A 19 7.23 16.60 -11.67
N GLU A 20 7.19 16.13 -10.42
CA GLU A 20 8.21 15.25 -9.85
C GLU A 20 8.07 13.80 -10.33
N ALA A 21 6.84 13.31 -10.45
CA ALA A 21 6.57 11.97 -10.97
C ALA A 21 6.86 11.89 -12.46
N THR A 22 6.62 12.97 -13.20
CA THR A 22 6.48 13.03 -14.66
C THR A 22 5.19 12.37 -15.17
N LEU A 23 4.69 12.87 -16.30
CA LEU A 23 3.47 12.40 -16.93
C LEU A 23 3.50 10.89 -17.29
N PRO A 24 4.59 10.32 -17.83
CA PRO A 24 4.65 8.88 -18.12
C PRO A 24 4.44 7.98 -16.89
N ASN A 25 4.94 8.40 -15.72
CA ASN A 25 4.75 7.62 -14.48
C ASN A 25 3.34 7.71 -13.92
N VAL A 26 2.57 8.75 -14.25
CA VAL A 26 1.14 8.81 -13.92
C VAL A 26 0.35 7.95 -14.92
N LEU A 27 0.60 8.14 -16.22
CA LEU A 27 -0.11 7.45 -17.30
C LEU A 27 0.07 5.92 -17.28
N ARG A 28 1.18 5.42 -16.72
CA ARG A 28 1.39 3.97 -16.60
C ARG A 28 0.29 3.25 -15.81
N TRP A 29 -0.43 3.97 -14.94
CA TRP A 29 -1.54 3.45 -14.13
C TRP A 29 -2.92 3.66 -14.76
N VAL A 30 -3.00 4.42 -15.85
CA VAL A 30 -4.27 4.72 -16.52
C VAL A 30 -4.58 3.60 -17.53
N PRO A 31 -5.72 2.88 -17.37
CA PRO A 31 -6.10 1.70 -18.16
C PRO A 31 -6.91 2.06 -19.43
N PHE A 32 -6.77 3.28 -19.92
CA PHE A 32 -7.38 3.78 -21.15
C PHE A 32 -6.46 4.80 -21.82
N ASP A 33 -6.75 5.11 -23.08
CA ASP A 33 -6.02 6.11 -23.84
C ASP A 33 -6.52 7.52 -23.47
N ILE A 34 -5.60 8.44 -23.20
CA ILE A 34 -5.91 9.82 -22.87
C ILE A 34 -4.79 10.72 -23.39
N ASP A 35 -5.18 11.84 -23.98
CA ASP A 35 -4.22 12.83 -24.45
C ASP A 35 -3.54 13.57 -23.28
N GLU A 36 -2.25 13.86 -23.44
CA GLU A 36 -1.43 14.50 -22.41
C GLU A 36 -1.96 15.88 -22.00
N LYS A 37 -2.49 16.65 -22.96
CA LYS A 37 -3.05 17.98 -22.72
C LYS A 37 -4.34 17.88 -21.94
N GLU A 38 -5.18 16.89 -22.25
CA GLU A 38 -6.40 16.63 -21.51
C GLU A 38 -6.10 16.28 -20.05
N LEU A 39 -5.16 15.37 -19.81
CA LEU A 39 -4.73 14.98 -18.46
C LEU A 39 -4.20 16.20 -17.68
N THR A 40 -3.32 17.00 -18.29
CA THR A 40 -2.75 18.19 -17.65
C THR A 40 -3.82 19.23 -17.30
N ASN A 41 -4.80 19.43 -18.18
CA ASN A 41 -5.92 20.34 -17.92
C ASN A 41 -6.80 19.87 -16.76
N ARG A 42 -7.12 18.57 -16.70
CA ARG A 42 -7.90 17.98 -15.59
C ARG A 42 -7.17 18.16 -14.25
N ILE A 43 -5.86 17.93 -14.23
CA ILE A 43 -5.01 18.12 -13.03
C ILE A 43 -4.95 19.59 -12.62
N GLY A 44 -4.79 20.51 -13.58
CA GLY A 44 -4.79 21.95 -13.31
C GLY A 44 -6.11 22.43 -12.71
N ASN A 45 -7.24 21.95 -13.24
CA ASN A 45 -8.56 22.26 -12.68
C ASN A 45 -8.72 21.74 -11.24
N LYS A 46 -8.23 20.52 -10.95
CA LYS A 46 -8.23 19.94 -9.60
C LYS A 46 -7.37 20.77 -8.63
N MET A 47 -6.23 21.29 -9.07
CA MET A 47 -5.40 22.17 -8.23
C MET A 47 -6.14 23.47 -7.86
N ILE A 48 -6.88 24.07 -8.80
CA ILE A 48 -7.67 25.29 -8.56
C ILE A 48 -8.87 24.99 -7.65
N ARG A 49 -9.46 23.80 -7.77
CA ARG A 49 -10.64 23.35 -7.00
C ARG A 49 -10.36 22.01 -6.30
N PRO A 50 -9.54 22.00 -5.23
CA PRO A 50 -9.02 20.76 -4.64
C PRO A 50 -10.09 19.89 -3.96
N THR A 51 -11.24 20.48 -3.62
CA THR A 51 -12.37 19.79 -2.99
C THR A 51 -13.37 19.21 -3.99
N THR A 52 -13.20 19.44 -5.29
CA THR A 52 -14.05 18.82 -6.30
C THR A 52 -13.85 17.31 -6.28
N VAL A 53 -14.94 16.56 -6.20
CA VAL A 53 -14.93 15.10 -6.27
C VAL A 53 -15.07 14.63 -7.73
N PRO A 54 -14.44 13.51 -8.12
CA PRO A 54 -14.61 12.94 -9.45
C PRO A 54 -16.08 12.77 -9.83
N GLN A 55 -16.45 13.20 -11.04
CA GLN A 55 -17.80 13.07 -11.58
C GLN A 55 -17.93 11.91 -12.57
N SER A 56 -16.81 11.30 -12.97
CA SER A 56 -16.77 10.12 -13.82
C SER A 56 -15.77 9.10 -13.32
N LEU A 57 -15.90 7.85 -13.78
CA LEU A 57 -14.93 6.80 -13.50
C LEU A 57 -13.53 7.16 -14.02
N GLU A 58 -13.44 7.79 -15.20
CA GLU A 58 -12.17 8.24 -15.78
C GLU A 58 -11.47 9.26 -14.87
N GLU A 59 -12.20 10.25 -14.35
CA GLU A 59 -11.65 11.23 -13.41
C GLU A 59 -11.16 10.57 -12.13
N LEU A 60 -11.93 9.61 -11.61
CA LEU A 60 -11.55 8.86 -10.41
C LEU A 60 -10.24 8.08 -10.64
N VAL A 61 -10.15 7.37 -11.76
CA VAL A 61 -8.96 6.58 -12.12
C VAL A 61 -7.73 7.48 -12.25
N ILE A 62 -7.87 8.64 -12.89
CA ILE A 62 -6.80 9.63 -13.03
C ILE A 62 -6.36 10.16 -11.66
N GLU A 63 -7.29 10.54 -10.79
CA GLU A 63 -6.97 11.02 -9.44
C GLU A 63 -6.24 9.95 -8.63
N GLN A 64 -6.68 8.70 -8.72
CA GLN A 64 -6.03 7.56 -8.05
C GLN A 64 -4.66 7.22 -8.66
N ALA A 65 -4.46 7.38 -9.97
CA ALA A 65 -3.16 7.22 -10.62
C ALA A 65 -2.14 8.24 -10.09
N ILE A 66 -2.55 9.49 -9.90
CA ILE A 66 -1.70 10.54 -9.33
C ILE A 66 -1.43 10.25 -7.85
N ALA A 67 -2.44 9.78 -7.10
CA ALA A 67 -2.28 9.39 -5.71
C ALA A 67 -1.23 8.28 -5.53
N ARG A 68 -1.21 7.30 -6.44
CA ARG A 68 -0.18 6.25 -6.44
C ARG A 68 1.23 6.84 -6.54
N GLU A 69 1.43 7.80 -7.43
CA GLU A 69 2.72 8.47 -7.59
C GLU A 69 3.07 9.40 -6.42
N ALA A 70 2.09 10.13 -5.86
CA ALA A 70 2.29 10.96 -4.67
C ALA A 70 2.79 10.13 -3.47
N LEU A 71 2.14 8.98 -3.23
CA LEU A 71 2.50 8.04 -2.17
C LEU A 71 3.87 7.43 -2.43
N ARG A 72 4.14 6.97 -3.66
CA ARG A 72 5.43 6.37 -4.05
C ARG A 72 6.59 7.36 -3.85
N LEU A 73 6.45 8.60 -4.32
CA LEU A 73 7.47 9.64 -4.18
C LEU A 73 7.69 10.01 -2.71
N SER A 74 6.61 10.18 -1.94
CA SER A 74 6.69 10.45 -0.51
C SER A 74 7.42 9.34 0.23
N PHE A 75 7.20 8.09 -0.19
CA PHE A 75 7.87 6.93 0.39
C PHE A 75 9.36 6.86 0.05
N ILE A 76 9.73 7.15 -1.20
CA ILE A 76 11.13 7.27 -1.61
C ILE A 76 11.84 8.34 -0.78
N GLN A 77 11.21 9.50 -0.60
CA GLN A 77 11.75 10.56 0.23
C GLN A 77 11.88 10.12 1.70
N HIS A 78 10.88 9.41 2.25
CA HIS A 78 10.96 8.86 3.60
C HIS A 78 12.15 7.91 3.76
N LYS A 79 12.32 6.95 2.84
CA LYS A 79 13.45 6.00 2.87
C LYS A 79 14.81 6.71 2.81
N ALA A 80 14.92 7.80 2.06
CA ALA A 80 16.13 8.60 1.95
C ALA A 80 16.48 9.38 3.24
N PHE A 81 15.48 9.77 4.03
CA PHE A 81 15.68 10.48 5.30
C PHE A 81 15.78 9.56 6.51
N ALA A 82 15.07 8.44 6.50
CA ALA A 82 15.11 7.44 7.56
C ALA A 82 16.35 6.55 7.40
N VAL A 83 17.54 7.12 7.53
CA VAL A 83 18.83 6.41 7.40
C VAL A 83 19.59 6.41 8.73
N ASN A 84 20.52 5.46 8.88
CA ASN A 84 21.49 5.50 9.98
C ASN A 84 22.31 6.80 9.96
N LEU A 85 22.65 7.32 11.14
CA LEU A 85 23.41 8.57 11.31
C LEU A 85 24.74 8.50 10.55
N LYS A 86 24.94 9.41 9.59
CA LYS A 86 26.22 9.60 8.90
C LYS A 86 27.18 10.37 9.82
N GLY A 87 28.33 9.78 10.15
CA GLY A 87 29.47 10.51 10.72
C GLY A 87 29.63 10.52 12.24
N ILE A 88 28.86 9.75 13.01
CA ILE A 88 29.20 9.52 14.42
C ILE A 88 30.33 8.49 14.46
N GLN A 89 31.46 8.84 15.08
CA GLN A 89 32.50 7.87 15.44
C GLN A 89 31.89 6.87 16.41
N LYS A 90 31.34 5.76 15.91
CA LYS A 90 31.12 4.57 16.74
C LYS A 90 32.51 4.12 17.19
N GLU A 91 32.73 3.98 18.51
CA GLU A 91 33.90 3.28 19.03
C GLU A 91 33.88 1.87 18.44
N ARG A 92 34.73 1.63 17.44
CA ARG A 92 34.75 0.36 16.72
C ARG A 92 35.44 -0.68 17.59
N THR A 93 34.71 -1.72 17.95
CA THR A 93 35.34 -2.96 18.43
C THR A 93 35.83 -3.78 17.24
N ILE A 94 36.82 -4.66 17.47
CA ILE A 94 37.40 -5.52 16.41
C ILE A 94 36.32 -6.38 15.72
N SER A 95 35.22 -6.67 16.42
CA SER A 95 34.05 -7.38 15.89
C SER A 95 33.29 -6.59 14.82
N ASP A 96 33.26 -5.25 14.90
CA ASP A 96 32.55 -4.38 13.94
C ASP A 96 33.26 -4.28 12.58
N ALA A 97 34.47 -4.82 12.46
CA ALA A 97 35.22 -4.84 11.20
C ALA A 97 34.69 -5.89 10.20
N PHE A 98 33.96 -6.90 10.70
CA PHE A 98 33.36 -7.96 9.87
C PHE A 98 31.92 -7.61 9.43
N GLU A 99 31.23 -6.74 10.17
CA GLU A 99 29.91 -6.20 9.79
C GLU A 99 30.08 -4.85 9.06
N GLN A 100 30.57 -4.87 7.83
CA GLN A 100 30.50 -3.70 6.94
C GLN A 100 29.03 -3.39 6.58
N THR A 101 28.27 -2.76 7.49
CA THR A 101 27.03 -2.09 7.12
C THR A 101 27.37 -0.71 6.58
N GLU A 102 27.12 -0.49 5.29
CA GLU A 102 27.37 0.80 4.64
C GLU A 102 26.61 1.93 5.35
N SER A 103 27.31 3.00 5.71
CA SER A 103 26.69 4.18 6.30
C SER A 103 25.69 4.80 5.32
N GLY A 104 24.45 5.07 5.76
CA GLY A 104 23.41 5.66 4.93
C GLY A 104 22.39 4.68 4.35
N GLN A 105 22.42 3.40 4.74
CA GLN A 105 21.32 2.47 4.47
C GLN A 105 20.02 2.96 5.15
N SER A 106 18.90 2.76 4.46
CA SER A 106 17.58 3.05 5.01
C SER A 106 17.27 2.12 6.15
N LEU A 107 16.66 2.65 7.21
CA LEU A 107 16.12 1.93 8.35
C LEU A 107 14.78 1.25 8.03
N VAL A 108 14.25 1.46 6.83
CA VAL A 108 12.97 0.89 6.38
C VAL A 108 13.24 -0.47 5.77
N ASN A 109 12.99 -1.54 6.54
CA ASN A 109 12.90 -2.90 6.02
C ASN A 109 11.45 -3.23 5.66
N MET A 110 11.18 -3.53 4.39
CA MET A 110 9.82 -3.85 3.93
C MET A 110 9.36 -5.23 4.37
N MET A 111 10.28 -6.18 4.52
CA MET A 111 9.97 -7.55 4.96
C MET A 111 9.51 -7.60 6.42
N GLU A 112 9.92 -6.60 7.22
CA GLU A 112 9.53 -6.44 8.62
C GLU A 112 8.35 -5.45 8.80
N LEU A 113 7.74 -4.99 7.71
CA LEU A 113 6.65 -4.01 7.79
C LEU A 113 5.32 -4.70 8.12
N ASP A 114 4.89 -4.59 9.39
CA ASP A 114 3.67 -5.25 9.87
C ASP A 114 2.37 -4.62 9.36
N LEU A 115 2.31 -3.29 9.25
CA LEU A 115 1.06 -2.55 9.01
C LEU A 115 1.29 -1.28 8.19
N ILE A 116 0.50 -1.14 7.12
CA ILE A 116 0.31 0.12 6.39
C ILE A 116 -1.07 0.67 6.72
N VAL A 117 -1.12 1.92 7.18
CA VAL A 117 -2.38 2.64 7.40
C VAL A 117 -2.49 3.81 6.43
N GLY A 118 -3.47 3.75 5.53
CA GLY A 118 -3.77 4.82 4.60
C GLY A 118 -4.63 5.91 5.23
N SER A 119 -4.33 7.17 4.98
CA SER A 119 -5.15 8.31 5.42
C SER A 119 -5.08 9.44 4.40
N GLY A 120 -6.06 10.33 4.42
CA GLY A 120 -6.20 11.45 3.49
C GLY A 120 -7.33 11.24 2.48
N GLY A 121 -7.91 12.34 1.99
CA GLY A 121 -9.18 12.34 1.27
C GLY A 121 -9.31 11.29 0.15
N VAL A 122 -8.27 11.10 -0.66
CA VAL A 122 -8.29 10.11 -1.76
C VAL A 122 -8.34 8.65 -1.28
N LEU A 123 -7.72 8.33 -0.14
CA LEU A 123 -7.72 6.99 0.45
C LEU A 123 -8.96 6.75 1.33
N SER A 124 -9.31 7.76 2.15
CA SER A 124 -10.42 7.72 3.11
C SER A 124 -11.78 7.63 2.41
N HIS A 125 -11.96 8.41 1.32
CA HIS A 125 -13.21 8.53 0.59
C HIS A 125 -13.21 7.81 -0.77
N ALA A 126 -12.27 6.88 -0.99
CA ALA A 126 -12.33 6.03 -2.18
C ALA A 126 -13.69 5.30 -2.20
N PRO A 127 -14.44 5.32 -3.33
CA PRO A 127 -15.77 4.70 -3.41
C PRO A 127 -15.81 3.22 -2.99
N ARG A 128 -14.71 2.49 -3.19
CA ARG A 128 -14.55 1.10 -2.77
C ARG A 128 -13.23 0.93 -2.01
N ARG A 129 -13.23 0.13 -0.95
CA ARG A 129 -12.04 -0.13 -0.13
C ARG A 129 -10.93 -0.85 -0.89
N GLN A 130 -11.31 -1.64 -1.89
CA GLN A 130 -10.42 -2.29 -2.85
C GLN A 130 -9.51 -1.26 -3.54
N GLN A 131 -10.03 -0.07 -3.86
CA GLN A 131 -9.26 1.00 -4.50
C GLN A 131 -8.22 1.58 -3.53
N SER A 132 -8.58 1.81 -2.27
CA SER A 132 -7.63 2.26 -1.24
C SER A 132 -6.52 1.23 -1.01
N ALA A 133 -6.88 -0.05 -0.86
CA ALA A 133 -5.92 -1.14 -0.70
C ALA A 133 -4.97 -1.21 -1.90
N LYS A 134 -5.51 -1.21 -3.12
CA LYS A 134 -4.71 -1.29 -4.34
C LYS A 134 -3.80 -0.08 -4.52
N MET A 135 -4.26 1.14 -4.23
CA MET A 135 -3.39 2.32 -4.25
C MET A 135 -2.20 2.16 -3.29
N MET A 136 -2.43 1.67 -2.06
CA MET A 136 -1.34 1.44 -1.10
C MET A 136 -0.37 0.37 -1.57
N ILE A 137 -0.87 -0.77 -2.06
CA ILE A 137 -0.03 -1.86 -2.57
C ILE A 137 0.81 -1.38 -3.76
N ASP A 138 0.19 -0.69 -4.73
CA ASP A 138 0.86 -0.18 -5.93
C ASP A 138 1.93 0.88 -5.61
N SER A 139 1.76 1.63 -4.52
CA SER A 139 2.65 2.74 -4.14
C SER A 139 3.80 2.32 -3.25
N PHE A 140 3.51 1.54 -2.20
CA PHE A 140 4.47 1.17 -1.17
C PHE A 140 5.17 -0.15 -1.48
N LEU A 141 4.57 -0.98 -2.35
CA LEU A 141 5.12 -2.27 -2.76
C LEU A 141 5.53 -3.12 -1.53
N PRO A 142 4.58 -3.49 -0.64
CA PRO A 142 4.87 -4.30 0.53
C PRO A 142 5.56 -5.61 0.15
N GLU A 143 6.35 -6.16 1.09
CA GLU A 143 7.14 -7.39 0.94
C GLU A 143 6.78 -8.33 2.11
N GLY A 144 6.69 -9.63 1.83
CA GLY A 144 6.28 -10.60 2.86
C GLY A 144 4.80 -10.47 3.20
N ILE A 145 4.48 -10.40 4.49
CA ILE A 145 3.12 -10.37 5.01
C ILE A 145 2.90 -9.01 5.68
N THR A 146 2.02 -8.18 5.10
CA THR A 146 1.74 -6.84 5.60
C THR A 146 0.24 -6.61 5.77
N SER A 147 -0.18 -6.18 6.96
CA SER A 147 -1.56 -5.76 7.21
C SER A 147 -1.85 -4.40 6.58
N LEU A 148 -3.09 -4.21 6.13
CA LEU A 148 -3.58 -2.97 5.53
C LEU A 148 -4.77 -2.44 6.32
N ALA A 149 -4.75 -1.13 6.61
CA ALA A 149 -5.87 -0.42 7.21
C ALA A 149 -6.04 0.96 6.58
N VAL A 150 -7.19 1.60 6.82
CA VAL A 150 -7.46 2.96 6.36
C VAL A 150 -8.15 3.77 7.45
N ASP A 151 -7.78 5.05 7.52
CA ASP A 151 -8.56 6.10 8.16
C ASP A 151 -9.80 6.38 7.32
N SER A 152 -10.96 5.91 7.74
CA SER A 152 -12.19 6.01 6.95
C SER A 152 -12.75 7.44 6.88
N ILE A 153 -12.51 8.26 7.91
CA ILE A 153 -13.11 9.58 8.11
C ILE A 153 -12.07 10.72 8.11
N PHE A 154 -10.80 10.39 7.89
CA PHE A 154 -9.68 11.33 7.87
C PHE A 154 -9.54 12.12 9.19
N MET A 155 -9.69 11.43 10.33
CA MET A 155 -9.69 12.05 11.66
C MET A 155 -8.52 11.63 12.56
N MET A 156 -7.63 10.72 12.15
CA MET A 156 -6.53 10.28 13.02
C MET A 156 -5.71 11.44 13.61
N PRO A 157 -5.30 12.46 12.84
CA PRO A 157 -4.57 13.60 13.41
C PRO A 157 -5.38 14.37 14.47
N GLN A 158 -6.66 14.59 14.23
CA GLN A 158 -7.57 15.33 15.12
C GLN A 158 -7.83 14.55 16.41
N LEU A 159 -8.01 13.22 16.31
CA LEU A 159 -8.13 12.33 17.46
C LEU A 159 -6.82 12.30 18.27
N GLY A 160 -5.67 12.35 17.60
CA GLY A 160 -4.37 12.50 18.26
C GLY A 160 -4.25 13.80 19.06
N VAL A 161 -4.75 14.92 18.54
CA VAL A 161 -4.81 16.19 19.30
C VAL A 161 -5.77 16.07 20.48
N MET A 162 -6.95 15.49 20.27
CA MET A 162 -7.96 15.30 21.32
C MET A 162 -7.44 14.41 22.46
N ALA A 163 -6.72 13.34 22.15
CA ALA A 163 -6.14 12.43 23.15
C ALA A 163 -5.04 13.08 24.01
N ASN A 164 -4.46 14.20 23.56
CA ASN A 164 -3.41 14.94 24.26
C ASN A 164 -3.94 16.16 25.06
N ILE A 165 -5.25 16.26 25.29
CA ILE A 165 -5.81 17.33 26.13
C ILE A 165 -5.43 17.07 27.60
N GLU A 166 -4.56 17.91 28.17
CA GLU A 166 -4.08 17.76 29.56
C GLU A 166 -4.95 18.47 30.62
N LYS A 167 -6.07 19.07 30.21
CA LYS A 167 -6.93 19.84 31.11
C LYS A 167 -7.49 18.94 32.23
N LYS A 168 -7.15 19.28 33.48
CA LYS A 168 -7.58 18.56 34.69
C LYS A 168 -9.11 18.41 34.71
N GLY A 169 -9.58 17.17 34.86
CA GLY A 169 -11.01 16.82 34.86
C GLY A 169 -11.59 16.46 33.48
N LEU A 170 -10.85 16.70 32.38
CA LEU A 170 -11.29 16.37 31.02
C LEU A 170 -10.33 15.41 30.29
N SER A 171 -9.07 15.33 30.71
CA SER A 171 -8.03 14.54 30.02
C SER A 171 -8.42 13.08 29.82
N GLU A 172 -8.92 12.41 30.86
CA GLU A 172 -9.27 10.99 30.75
C GLU A 172 -10.49 10.76 29.85
N GLN A 173 -11.50 11.62 29.92
CA GLN A 173 -12.69 11.52 29.06
C GLN A 173 -12.32 11.79 27.59
N ALA A 174 -11.46 12.79 27.34
CA ALA A 174 -10.99 13.10 25.99
C ALA A 174 -10.19 11.93 25.40
N ARG A 175 -9.33 11.29 26.20
CA ARG A 175 -8.56 10.12 25.77
C ARG A 175 -9.44 8.91 25.47
N ILE A 176 -10.40 8.60 26.35
CA ILE A 176 -11.35 7.50 26.15
C ILE A 176 -12.19 7.74 24.89
N ALA A 177 -12.78 8.93 24.75
CA ALA A 177 -13.60 9.25 23.58
C ALA A 177 -12.78 9.25 22.28
N ALA A 178 -11.54 9.75 22.29
CA ALA A 178 -10.66 9.71 21.13
C ALA A 178 -10.33 8.28 20.72
N LEU A 179 -10.05 7.40 21.68
CA LEU A 179 -9.77 5.98 21.42
C LEU A 179 -11.02 5.24 20.91
N GLU A 180 -12.19 5.51 21.50
CA GLU A 180 -13.44 4.88 21.10
C GLU A 180 -13.82 5.24 19.65
N VAL A 181 -13.73 6.52 19.28
CA VAL A 181 -13.96 6.96 17.89
C VAL A 181 -12.88 6.39 16.96
N PHE A 182 -11.64 6.31 17.43
CA PHE A 182 -10.56 5.73 16.64
C PHE A 182 -10.83 4.25 16.28
N GLU A 183 -11.19 3.44 17.27
CA GLU A 183 -11.39 2.00 17.10
C GLU A 183 -12.70 1.66 16.39
N LYS A 184 -13.79 2.38 16.68
CA LYS A 184 -15.11 2.04 16.15
C LYS A 184 -15.40 2.66 14.78
N ASP A 185 -14.96 3.89 14.56
CA ASP A 185 -15.39 4.67 13.40
C ASP A 185 -14.25 4.96 12.43
N CYS A 186 -13.02 5.17 12.92
CA CYS A 186 -11.91 5.67 12.11
C CYS A 186 -11.07 4.56 11.48
N LEU A 187 -10.59 3.58 12.24
CA LEU A 187 -9.64 2.58 11.75
C LEU A 187 -10.37 1.38 11.14
N ILE A 188 -10.50 1.37 9.82
CA ILE A 188 -11.04 0.23 9.09
C ILE A 188 -9.91 -0.71 8.69
N ARG A 189 -10.02 -1.98 9.08
CA ARG A 189 -9.13 -3.07 8.65
C ARG A 189 -9.48 -3.49 7.23
N LEU A 190 -8.55 -3.30 6.29
CA LEU A 190 -8.74 -3.72 4.90
C LEU A 190 -8.42 -5.20 4.73
N GLY A 191 -7.39 -5.68 5.43
CA GLY A 191 -6.99 -7.09 5.46
C GLY A 191 -5.50 -7.25 5.33
N THR A 192 -5.03 -8.33 4.69
CA THR A 192 -3.61 -8.67 4.63
C THR A 192 -3.13 -8.77 3.18
N CYS A 193 -1.99 -8.17 2.87
CA CYS A 193 -1.28 -8.34 1.62
C CYS A 193 -0.09 -9.30 1.81
N ILE A 194 -0.03 -10.33 0.99
CA ILE A 194 1.04 -11.34 0.96
C ILE A 194 1.77 -11.17 -0.38
N ALA A 195 3.00 -10.65 -0.31
CA ALA A 195 3.79 -10.27 -1.48
C ALA A 195 5.17 -10.92 -1.44
N PRO A 196 5.36 -12.08 -2.09
CA PRO A 196 6.68 -12.71 -2.18
C PRO A 196 7.73 -11.82 -2.85
N VAL A 197 8.98 -11.98 -2.45
CA VAL A 197 10.16 -11.38 -3.10
C VAL A 197 11.14 -12.46 -3.55
N GLY A 198 12.01 -12.13 -4.51
CA GLY A 198 13.02 -13.06 -5.01
C GLY A 198 12.98 -13.24 -6.53
N ASP A 199 13.71 -14.25 -7.01
CA ASP A 199 13.86 -14.51 -8.43
C ASP A 199 12.77 -15.47 -8.91
N PHE A 200 11.66 -14.90 -9.38
CA PHE A 200 10.53 -15.68 -9.90
C PHE A 200 9.89 -15.11 -11.17
N GLU A 201 10.62 -14.25 -11.88
CA GLU A 201 10.15 -13.66 -13.13
C GLU A 201 9.79 -14.75 -14.15
N GLY A 202 8.54 -14.73 -14.62
CA GLY A 202 7.99 -15.70 -15.58
C GLY A 202 7.71 -17.09 -15.03
N LYS A 203 7.89 -17.35 -13.73
CA LYS A 203 7.62 -18.65 -13.10
C LYS A 203 6.12 -18.83 -12.78
N LYS A 204 5.68 -20.08 -12.80
CA LYS A 204 4.37 -20.51 -12.27
C LYS A 204 4.53 -21.07 -10.87
N GLU A 205 3.43 -21.09 -10.12
CA GLU A 205 3.35 -21.59 -8.74
C GLU A 205 4.49 -21.04 -7.86
N ILE A 206 4.66 -19.72 -7.88
CA ILE A 206 5.73 -19.04 -7.14
C ILE A 206 5.58 -19.22 -5.62
N LEU A 207 4.35 -19.43 -5.15
CA LEU A 207 4.03 -19.93 -3.82
C LEU A 207 2.72 -20.72 -3.83
N LYS A 208 2.58 -21.63 -2.87
CA LYS A 208 1.30 -22.25 -2.47
C LYS A 208 0.96 -21.83 -1.06
N ALA A 209 -0.32 -21.63 -0.78
CA ALA A 209 -0.80 -21.30 0.55
C ALA A 209 -2.01 -22.14 0.94
N GLU A 210 -2.01 -22.63 2.17
CA GLU A 210 -3.13 -23.33 2.81
C GLU A 210 -3.69 -22.39 3.88
N LEU A 211 -4.99 -22.07 3.80
CA LEU A 211 -5.69 -21.22 4.73
C LEU A 211 -6.73 -22.04 5.50
N GLU A 212 -6.73 -21.90 6.82
CA GLU A 212 -7.68 -22.50 7.74
C GLU A 212 -8.45 -21.38 8.46
N PHE A 213 -9.76 -21.33 8.21
CA PHE A 213 -10.65 -20.30 8.72
C PHE A 213 -11.24 -20.70 10.08
N SER A 214 -11.64 -19.71 10.86
CA SER A 214 -12.27 -19.86 12.19
C SER A 214 -13.51 -20.78 12.20
N ASN A 215 -14.25 -20.81 11.09
CA ASN A 215 -15.44 -21.62 10.91
C ASN A 215 -15.15 -23.08 10.50
N GLY A 216 -13.87 -23.44 10.34
CA GLY A 216 -13.41 -24.76 9.91
C GLY A 216 -13.32 -24.95 8.40
N ASP A 217 -13.67 -23.94 7.60
CA ASP A 217 -13.44 -23.98 6.16
C ASP A 217 -11.93 -23.95 5.87
N ASN A 218 -11.54 -24.56 4.75
CA ASN A 218 -10.16 -24.52 4.27
C ASN A 218 -10.12 -24.06 2.82
N SER A 219 -9.05 -23.35 2.45
CA SER A 219 -8.80 -22.90 1.09
C SER A 219 -7.33 -23.11 0.72
N GLU A 220 -7.10 -23.52 -0.52
CA GLU A 220 -5.76 -23.61 -1.09
C GLU A 220 -5.60 -22.60 -2.21
N ILE A 221 -4.46 -21.90 -2.22
CA ILE A 221 -4.09 -20.94 -3.25
C ILE A 221 -2.77 -21.35 -3.88
N SER A 222 -2.71 -21.24 -5.20
CA SER A 222 -1.47 -21.22 -5.96
C SER A 222 -1.35 -19.85 -6.63
N LEU A 223 -0.18 -19.23 -6.54
CA LEU A 223 0.08 -17.91 -7.12
C LEU A 223 1.09 -18.03 -8.25
N ASP A 224 0.80 -17.44 -9.40
CA ASP A 224 1.75 -17.30 -10.51
C ASP A 224 2.42 -15.93 -10.52
N HIS A 225 3.59 -15.82 -11.17
CA HIS A 225 4.22 -14.52 -11.41
C HIS A 225 3.30 -13.59 -12.23
N GLY A 226 3.19 -12.33 -11.78
CA GLY A 226 2.34 -11.32 -12.41
C GLY A 226 0.88 -11.33 -11.97
N GLN A 227 0.48 -12.28 -11.13
CA GLN A 227 -0.91 -12.44 -10.71
C GLN A 227 -1.23 -11.65 -9.44
N LEU A 228 -2.48 -11.17 -9.35
CA LEU A 228 -3.13 -10.80 -8.09
C LEU A 228 -4.24 -11.80 -7.82
N VAL A 229 -4.37 -12.24 -6.58
CA VAL A 229 -5.47 -13.09 -6.13
C VAL A 229 -6.09 -12.49 -4.87
N LEU A 230 -7.42 -12.39 -4.84
CA LEU A 230 -8.19 -11.93 -3.70
C LEU A 230 -9.00 -13.09 -3.12
N ILE A 231 -8.86 -13.32 -1.81
CA ILE A 231 -9.81 -14.12 -1.03
C ILE A 231 -10.66 -13.17 -0.19
N ASP A 232 -11.98 -13.23 -0.39
CA ASP A 232 -12.93 -12.52 0.46
C ASP A 232 -12.92 -13.18 1.85
N ALA A 233 -12.50 -12.42 2.87
CA ALA A 233 -12.39 -12.89 4.24
C ALA A 233 -12.67 -11.73 5.20
N ASN A 234 -13.58 -11.91 6.15
CA ASN A 234 -13.90 -10.90 7.17
C ASN A 234 -12.71 -10.67 8.13
N TYR A 235 -12.82 -9.66 9.00
CA TYR A 235 -11.81 -9.38 10.02
C TYR A 235 -11.84 -10.43 11.15
N GLU A 236 -11.35 -11.62 10.84
CA GLU A 236 -11.21 -12.76 11.74
C GLU A 236 -9.80 -13.36 11.57
N GLU A 237 -9.35 -14.06 12.61
CA GLU A 237 -8.04 -14.72 12.60
C GLU A 237 -8.08 -15.94 11.67
N ILE A 238 -7.08 -16.06 10.81
CA ILE A 238 -6.93 -17.14 9.83
C ILE A 238 -5.53 -17.71 9.99
N SER A 239 -5.44 -19.02 10.19
CA SER A 239 -4.17 -19.75 10.22
C SER A 239 -3.75 -19.99 8.78
N ILE A 240 -2.51 -19.61 8.43
CA ILE A 240 -1.98 -19.76 7.08
C ILE A 240 -0.64 -20.49 7.11
N LYS A 241 -0.45 -21.42 6.18
CA LYS A 241 0.84 -22.01 5.84
C LYS A 241 1.21 -21.62 4.43
N ILE A 242 2.39 -21.05 4.23
CA ILE A 242 2.87 -20.60 2.93
C ILE A 242 4.12 -21.40 2.56
N PHE A 243 4.12 -21.95 1.35
CA PHE A 243 5.18 -22.75 0.77
C PHE A 243 5.75 -21.99 -0.45
N PRO A 244 6.79 -21.18 -0.27
CA PRO A 244 7.44 -20.48 -1.38
C PRO A 244 8.20 -21.47 -2.28
N SER A 245 8.23 -21.18 -3.58
CA SER A 245 9.08 -21.93 -4.53
C SER A 245 10.56 -21.57 -4.37
N LYS A 246 11.45 -22.31 -5.06
CA LYS A 246 12.90 -22.09 -4.98
C LYS A 246 13.28 -20.67 -5.40
N GLY A 247 13.95 -19.96 -4.49
CA GLY A 247 14.43 -18.59 -4.70
C GLY A 247 13.42 -17.50 -4.33
N VAL A 248 12.32 -17.87 -3.66
CA VAL A 248 11.25 -16.96 -3.23
C VAL A 248 11.25 -16.85 -1.71
N ASP A 249 11.06 -15.65 -1.17
CA ASP A 249 10.96 -15.35 0.25
C ASP A 249 9.64 -14.64 0.55
N VAL A 250 9.04 -14.99 1.69
CA VAL A 250 7.78 -14.43 2.21
C VAL A 250 7.90 -13.95 3.67
N GLY A 251 9.13 -13.90 4.21
CA GLY A 251 9.44 -13.37 5.55
C GLY A 251 10.13 -14.36 6.51
N ALA A 252 10.24 -15.64 6.13
CA ALA A 252 10.95 -16.66 6.92
C ALA A 252 12.34 -17.01 6.36
N GLY A 253 12.73 -16.40 5.25
CA GLY A 253 13.96 -16.72 4.52
C GLY A 253 13.67 -17.36 3.16
N VAL A 254 14.70 -17.37 2.31
CA VAL A 254 14.58 -17.82 0.92
C VAL A 254 14.23 -19.30 0.84
N SER A 255 13.11 -19.61 0.20
CA SER A 255 12.53 -20.95 0.02
C SER A 255 12.09 -21.63 1.33
N GLU A 256 12.00 -20.88 2.43
CA GLU A 256 11.58 -21.42 3.72
C GLU A 256 10.06 -21.29 3.90
N PRO A 257 9.36 -22.38 4.27
CA PRO A 257 7.94 -22.31 4.56
C PRO A 257 7.70 -21.51 5.84
N ILE A 258 6.58 -20.79 5.89
CA ILE A 258 6.14 -20.06 7.09
C ILE A 258 4.73 -20.49 7.47
N GLN A 259 4.52 -20.70 8.77
CA GLN A 259 3.20 -20.85 9.36
C GLN A 259 2.96 -19.68 10.31
N THR A 260 1.87 -18.95 10.10
CA THR A 260 1.53 -17.77 10.90
C THR A 260 0.02 -17.53 10.94
N LYS A 261 -0.38 -16.47 11.62
CA LYS A 261 -1.75 -15.99 11.68
C LYS A 261 -1.86 -14.66 10.95
N ILE A 262 -2.90 -14.54 10.14
CA ILE A 262 -3.25 -13.31 9.42
C ILE A 262 -4.71 -12.96 9.71
N TYR A 263 -5.12 -11.76 9.31
CA TYR A 263 -6.50 -11.32 9.41
C TYR A 263 -7.03 -10.90 8.04
N GLY A 264 -8.28 -11.27 7.76
CA GLY A 264 -9.03 -10.67 6.67
C GLY A 264 -9.43 -9.22 6.99
N GLY A 265 -10.47 -8.71 6.34
CA GLY A 265 -10.95 -7.36 6.56
C GLY A 265 -12.02 -6.97 5.56
N GLN A 266 -12.28 -5.67 5.41
CA GLN A 266 -13.29 -5.18 4.47
C GLN A 266 -12.92 -5.47 2.99
N VAL A 267 -11.65 -5.74 2.68
CA VAL A 267 -11.20 -6.22 1.38
C VAL A 267 -10.93 -7.72 1.41
N GLY A 268 -10.17 -8.22 2.38
CA GLY A 268 -9.84 -9.63 2.52
C GLY A 268 -8.33 -9.91 2.45
N ILE A 269 -7.95 -11.07 1.93
CA ILE A 269 -6.54 -11.49 1.79
C ILE A 269 -6.11 -11.32 0.34
N ILE A 270 -5.05 -10.54 0.11
CA ILE A 270 -4.53 -10.23 -1.22
C ILE A 270 -3.17 -10.89 -1.38
N PHE A 271 -3.06 -11.79 -2.35
CA PHE A 271 -1.77 -12.33 -2.79
C PHE A 271 -1.27 -11.52 -3.99
N ASP A 272 -0.04 -11.00 -3.92
CA ASP A 272 0.58 -10.15 -4.93
C ASP A 272 1.85 -10.77 -5.50
N GLY A 273 1.70 -11.49 -6.62
CA GLY A 273 2.77 -12.14 -7.35
C GLY A 273 3.45 -11.27 -8.40
N ARG A 274 3.17 -9.96 -8.42
CA ARG A 274 3.66 -9.04 -9.48
C ARG A 274 5.15 -8.67 -9.34
N GLY A 275 5.80 -9.11 -8.27
CA GLY A 275 7.22 -8.92 -8.03
C GLY A 275 7.56 -7.58 -7.36
N ARG A 276 8.78 -7.54 -6.83
CA ARG A 276 9.38 -6.41 -6.10
C ARG A 276 10.85 -6.29 -6.57
N PRO A 277 11.21 -5.30 -7.42
CA PRO A 277 10.38 -4.19 -7.89
C PRO A 277 9.28 -4.61 -8.87
N LEU A 278 8.17 -3.86 -8.87
CA LEU A 278 7.09 -4.03 -9.86
C LEU A 278 7.54 -3.52 -11.23
N LYS A 279 7.51 -4.39 -12.24
CA LYS A 279 7.83 -4.04 -13.64
C LYS A 279 6.55 -4.00 -14.47
N LEU A 280 6.15 -2.80 -14.88
CA LEU A 280 5.06 -2.63 -15.85
C LEU A 280 5.61 -2.72 -17.28
N SER A 281 4.85 -3.35 -18.18
CA SER A 281 5.22 -3.40 -19.60
C SER A 281 5.28 -2.00 -20.20
N HIS A 282 6.31 -1.74 -21.03
CA HIS A 282 6.36 -0.54 -21.86
C HIS A 282 5.43 -0.62 -23.08
N GLU A 283 5.01 -1.83 -23.47
CA GLU A 283 4.04 -2.01 -24.54
C GLU A 283 2.63 -1.66 -24.04
N PRO A 284 1.95 -0.65 -24.64
CA PRO A 284 0.66 -0.18 -24.16
C PRO A 284 -0.39 -1.28 -24.06
N THR A 285 -0.54 -2.12 -25.07
CA THR A 285 -1.57 -3.18 -25.09
C THR A 285 -1.40 -4.18 -23.95
N LYS A 286 -0.16 -4.62 -23.70
CA LYS A 286 0.15 -5.54 -22.60
C LYS A 286 -0.08 -4.87 -21.23
N ARG A 287 0.41 -3.64 -21.06
CA ARG A 287 0.21 -2.85 -19.82
C ARG A 287 -1.27 -2.67 -19.51
N LEU A 288 -2.08 -2.27 -20.50
CA LEU A 288 -3.52 -2.08 -20.34
C LEU A 288 -4.22 -3.40 -19.98
N SER A 289 -3.80 -4.51 -20.60
CA SER A 289 -4.31 -5.85 -20.25
C SER A 289 -3.99 -6.21 -18.81
N ASP A 290 -2.74 -6.01 -18.37
CA ASP A 290 -2.29 -6.31 -17.01
C ASP A 290 -3.06 -5.48 -15.97
N LEU A 291 -3.20 -4.17 -16.21
CA LEU A 291 -3.97 -3.29 -15.33
C LEU A 291 -5.42 -3.75 -15.18
N LYS A 292 -6.09 -4.10 -16.30
CA LYS A 292 -7.47 -4.60 -16.27
C LYS A 292 -7.57 -5.92 -15.52
N ASN A 293 -6.65 -6.85 -15.77
CA ASN A 293 -6.59 -8.13 -15.06
C ASN A 293 -6.46 -7.94 -13.55
N TRP A 294 -5.60 -7.01 -13.12
CA TRP A 294 -5.39 -6.67 -11.72
C TRP A 294 -6.59 -5.97 -11.08
N SER A 295 -7.22 -5.03 -11.79
CA SER A 295 -8.45 -4.38 -11.32
C SER A 295 -9.59 -5.39 -11.14
N ASN A 296 -9.74 -6.33 -12.09
CA ASN A 296 -10.75 -7.39 -12.01
C ASN A 296 -10.46 -8.36 -10.87
N ALA A 297 -9.20 -8.81 -10.72
CA ALA A 297 -8.79 -9.71 -9.65
C ALA A 297 -9.09 -9.15 -8.25
N LEU A 298 -8.96 -7.83 -8.08
CA LEU A 298 -9.27 -7.16 -6.81
C LEU A 298 -10.70 -6.60 -6.73
N LYS A 299 -11.56 -6.81 -7.72
CA LYS A 299 -12.91 -6.24 -7.78
C LYS A 299 -12.89 -4.71 -7.54
N GLU A 300 -11.90 -4.03 -8.14
CA GLU A 300 -11.58 -2.60 -7.92
C GLU A 300 -12.74 -1.68 -8.36
N TYR A 301 -13.43 -2.06 -9.42
CA TYR A 301 -14.58 -1.34 -9.98
C TYR A 301 -15.79 -2.28 -10.03
N PRO A 302 -17.03 -1.75 -9.97
CA PRO A 302 -18.22 -2.57 -10.15
C PRO A 302 -18.25 -3.16 -11.56
N ASP A 303 -18.91 -4.32 -11.70
CA ASP A 303 -19.30 -4.82 -13.01
C ASP A 303 -20.28 -3.80 -13.62
N LEU A 304 -19.88 -3.17 -14.72
CA LEU A 304 -20.77 -2.29 -15.46
C LEU A 304 -21.80 -3.19 -16.17
N GLU A 305 -23.05 -3.17 -15.73
CA GLU A 305 -24.15 -3.73 -16.52
C GLU A 305 -24.17 -2.97 -17.87
N VAL A 306 -24.02 -3.72 -18.96
CA VAL A 306 -24.10 -3.22 -20.35
C VAL A 306 -25.55 -3.26 -20.82
#